data_AF-A0A8H5W736-F1
#
_entry.id   AF-A0A8H5W736-F1
#
_cell.length_a   1.000
_cell.length_b   1.000
_cell.length_c   1.000
_cell.angle_alpha   90.00
_cell.angle_beta   90.00
_cell.angle_gamma   90.00
#
_symmetry.space_group_name_H-M   'P 1'
#
loop_
_entity.id
_entity.type
_entity.pdbx_description
1 polymer ?
#
loop_
_entity_poly.entity_id
_entity_poly.type
_entity_poly.pdbx_seq_one_letter_code
_entity_poly.pdbx_strand_id
1 'polypeptide(L)'
;MASFEGKVIAITGAASGIGLAVAKLLASCRTQLSLADMNKAGLEAALESLPGDRHIITQVDVRDSQEVNAWIEKTVSVFGKLDGAVNMAGVFTHGTCLREETDKTWDFITGVNARGVFNCLRAELKHMKSGGSIVSAPSVDCQAGFANASVYCASKHAVIGMSRSAAKENENIRINCVAPGSVRTPMMEGEVMAEAVEAEVAQQAQKRPTEPHKIANFIAFLLSDKARFVTGAVYNVDGGWVAEAWGPTYSSIFAHRLQAVNKTLGSDKLLQISAFDIIKDEYPDPKDFDAFLITGSIKGVYDEDPWIARLRTFIQETYENHQHVRLFGACFGHQIISVALLEKYGVIVEKDPKGYEVGIHKVALNPKVRAHFNHILSLPERDGLRIQFAHGDHVRFEAAWPESWMSIGSTPHCAVQGIFQPGRVLTFQGHFEFTEEISTETIKYFYTPERGFTSEQTEAALEQIRGKDDSEEAAKILHAFFTESNDI
;
A
#
# COMPACT_ATOMS: atom_id res chain seq x y z
N MET A 1 -8.23 30.60 -16.44
CA MET A 1 -7.15 29.58 -16.41
C MET A 1 -5.85 30.26 -15.98
N ALA A 2 -4.85 29.53 -15.48
CA ALA A 2 -3.54 30.14 -15.32
C ALA A 2 -3.01 30.56 -16.70
N SER A 3 -2.35 31.71 -16.82
CA SER A 3 -1.89 32.18 -18.13
C SER A 3 -0.63 31.41 -18.56
N PHE A 4 -0.73 30.71 -19.69
CA PHE A 4 0.40 30.14 -20.41
C PHE A 4 0.76 30.92 -21.67
N GLU A 5 0.02 32.00 -21.94
CA GLU A 5 0.21 32.82 -23.13
C GLU A 5 1.64 33.38 -23.14
N GLY A 6 2.37 33.09 -24.22
CA GLY A 6 3.76 33.52 -24.36
C GLY A 6 4.78 32.77 -23.48
N LYS A 7 4.38 31.73 -22.74
CA LYS A 7 5.33 30.80 -22.11
C LYS A 7 5.94 29.86 -23.15
N VAL A 8 7.18 29.42 -22.91
CA VAL A 8 7.92 28.47 -23.76
C VAL A 8 8.11 27.17 -22.99
N ILE A 9 7.54 26.08 -23.49
CA ILE A 9 7.62 24.76 -22.84
C ILE A 9 8.25 23.74 -23.78
N ALA A 10 9.28 23.05 -23.31
CA ALA A 10 9.90 21.92 -23.99
C ALA A 10 9.21 20.60 -23.59
N ILE A 11 8.94 19.69 -24.54
CA ILE A 11 8.25 18.42 -24.27
C ILE A 11 8.96 17.28 -24.99
N THR A 12 9.44 16.28 -24.25
CA THR A 12 9.88 14.99 -24.83
C THR A 12 8.75 13.97 -24.84
N GLY A 13 8.79 12.99 -25.75
CA GLY A 13 7.71 12.01 -25.91
C GLY A 13 6.44 12.64 -26.51
N ALA A 14 6.62 13.69 -27.32
CA ALA A 14 5.55 14.54 -27.80
C ALA A 14 4.78 13.97 -29.01
N ALA A 15 5.27 12.89 -29.63
CA ALA A 15 4.64 12.33 -30.83
C ALA A 15 3.33 11.58 -30.53
N SER A 16 3.08 11.15 -29.29
CA SER A 16 1.90 10.36 -28.94
C SER A 16 1.52 10.44 -27.45
N GLY A 17 0.46 9.73 -27.07
CA GLY A 17 0.08 9.49 -25.67
C GLY A 17 -0.07 10.75 -24.81
N ILE A 18 0.51 10.70 -23.61
CA ILE A 18 0.41 11.79 -22.61
C ILE A 18 1.16 13.04 -23.10
N GLY A 19 2.34 12.89 -23.72
CA GLY A 19 3.12 14.03 -24.21
C GLY A 19 2.38 14.83 -25.27
N LEU A 20 1.76 14.15 -26.24
CA LEU A 20 0.90 14.79 -27.26
C LEU A 20 -0.33 15.47 -26.62
N ALA A 21 -0.95 14.84 -25.62
CA ALA A 21 -2.09 15.43 -24.93
C ALA A 21 -1.72 16.71 -24.18
N VAL A 22 -0.54 16.76 -23.55
CA VAL A 22 0.01 17.97 -22.93
C VAL A 22 0.29 19.04 -23.99
N ALA A 23 0.91 18.67 -25.12
CA ALA A 23 1.17 19.61 -26.21
C ALA A 23 -0.11 20.26 -26.73
N LYS A 24 -1.16 19.47 -27.01
CA LYS A 24 -2.48 19.96 -27.45
C LYS A 24 -3.10 20.93 -26.44
N LEU A 25 -3.09 20.57 -25.16
CA LEU A 25 -3.63 21.42 -24.10
C LEU A 25 -2.88 22.75 -23.99
N LEU A 26 -1.55 22.73 -23.96
CA LEU A 26 -0.74 23.94 -23.81
C LEU A 26 -0.80 24.83 -25.06
N ALA A 27 -0.82 24.25 -26.26
CA ALA A 27 -1.02 24.99 -27.50
C ALA A 27 -2.37 25.73 -27.51
N SER A 28 -3.45 25.09 -27.03
CA SER A 28 -4.77 25.75 -26.88
C SER A 28 -4.75 26.95 -25.93
N CYS A 29 -3.75 27.01 -25.03
CA CYS A 29 -3.51 28.13 -24.13
C CYS A 29 -2.51 29.18 -24.68
N ARG A 30 -2.19 29.14 -25.99
CA ARG A 30 -1.23 30.03 -26.67
C ARG A 30 0.21 29.96 -26.13
N THR A 31 0.58 28.78 -25.64
CA THR A 31 1.96 28.45 -25.25
C THR A 31 2.80 28.21 -26.50
N GLN A 32 4.05 28.66 -26.52
CA GLN A 32 5.03 28.28 -27.55
C GLN A 32 5.68 26.96 -27.14
N LEU A 33 5.76 26.01 -28.06
CA LEU A 33 6.17 24.63 -27.73
C LEU A 33 7.39 24.22 -28.56
N SER A 34 8.33 23.55 -27.89
CA SER A 34 9.40 22.81 -28.52
C SER A 34 9.18 21.33 -28.27
N LEU A 35 8.85 20.58 -29.32
CA LEU A 35 8.47 19.17 -29.22
C LEU A 35 9.63 18.28 -29.67
N ALA A 36 9.92 17.26 -28.88
CA ALA A 36 10.94 16.26 -29.16
C ALA A 36 10.42 14.84 -29.00
N ASP A 37 10.88 13.97 -29.90
CA ASP A 37 10.59 12.55 -29.96
C ASP A 37 11.57 11.87 -30.92
N MET A 38 11.71 10.56 -30.84
CA MET A 38 12.44 9.76 -31.82
C MET A 38 11.61 9.50 -33.09
N ASN A 39 10.28 9.48 -32.97
CA ASN A 39 9.38 9.28 -34.08
C ASN A 39 9.13 10.59 -34.85
N LYS A 40 9.92 10.83 -35.89
CA LYS A 40 9.81 12.02 -36.74
C LYS A 40 8.42 12.18 -37.38
N ALA A 41 7.87 11.11 -37.96
CA ALA A 41 6.56 11.18 -38.61
C ALA A 41 5.44 11.49 -37.58
N GLY A 42 5.54 10.90 -36.39
CA GLY A 42 4.64 11.21 -35.28
C GLY A 42 4.76 12.66 -34.78
N LEU A 43 5.96 13.24 -34.77
CA LEU A 43 6.16 14.66 -34.47
C LEU A 43 5.56 15.59 -35.52
N GLU A 44 5.70 15.26 -36.80
CA GLU A 44 5.11 16.04 -37.90
C GLU A 44 3.57 16.03 -37.78
N ALA A 45 2.96 14.87 -37.58
CA ALA A 45 1.53 14.74 -37.33
C ALA A 45 1.09 15.45 -36.03
N ALA A 46 1.91 15.39 -34.99
CA ALA A 46 1.66 16.13 -33.75
C ALA A 46 1.61 17.63 -34.01
N LEU A 47 2.60 18.19 -34.69
CA LEU A 47 2.70 19.60 -35.04
C LEU A 47 1.48 20.08 -35.85
N GLU A 48 1.08 19.32 -36.87
CA GLU A 48 -0.11 19.62 -37.69
C GLU A 48 -1.41 19.64 -36.88
N SER A 49 -1.46 18.87 -35.78
CA SER A 49 -2.64 18.79 -34.91
C SER A 49 -2.74 19.92 -33.88
N LEU A 50 -1.72 20.77 -33.75
CA LEU A 50 -1.68 21.85 -32.76
C LEU A 50 -2.26 23.16 -33.31
N PRO A 51 -3.02 23.91 -32.50
CA PRO A 51 -3.39 25.28 -32.85
C PRO A 51 -2.20 26.23 -32.70
N GLY A 52 -1.96 27.07 -33.72
CA GLY A 52 -0.88 28.06 -33.73
C GLY A 52 0.31 27.64 -34.60
N ASP A 53 1.14 28.61 -34.98
CA ASP A 53 2.22 28.46 -35.98
C ASP A 53 3.63 28.65 -35.39
N ARG A 54 3.74 28.89 -34.08
CA ARG A 54 5.01 29.17 -33.38
C ARG A 54 5.58 27.96 -32.64
N HIS A 55 5.19 26.75 -33.01
CA HIS A 55 5.73 25.52 -32.43
C HIS A 55 6.90 25.02 -33.28
N ILE A 56 7.91 24.42 -32.65
CA ILE A 56 9.01 23.76 -33.35
C ILE A 56 9.08 22.29 -32.97
N ILE A 57 9.51 21.45 -33.90
CA ILE A 57 9.80 20.03 -33.67
C ILE A 57 11.28 19.75 -33.87
N THR A 58 11.82 18.79 -33.14
CA THR A 58 13.18 18.27 -33.31
C THR A 58 13.18 16.76 -33.04
N GLN A 59 13.71 15.97 -33.97
CA GLN A 59 13.93 14.55 -33.72
C GLN A 59 15.10 14.42 -32.74
N VAL A 60 14.90 13.73 -31.61
CA VAL A 60 15.90 13.64 -30.53
C VAL A 60 15.86 12.25 -29.91
N ASP A 61 17.01 11.60 -29.83
CA ASP A 61 17.23 10.48 -28.92
C ASP A 61 17.62 11.01 -27.54
N VAL A 62 16.71 10.90 -26.57
CA VAL A 62 16.95 11.39 -25.21
C VAL A 62 18.16 10.72 -24.54
N ARG A 63 18.59 9.55 -25.02
CA ARG A 63 19.80 8.85 -24.54
C ARG A 63 21.07 9.62 -24.88
N ASP A 64 21.08 10.35 -25.99
CA ASP A 64 22.22 11.14 -26.45
C ASP A 64 22.18 12.55 -25.84
N SER A 65 23.13 12.81 -24.94
CA SER A 65 23.23 14.11 -24.29
C SER A 65 23.56 15.26 -25.24
N GLN A 66 24.23 15.01 -26.36
CA GLN A 66 24.57 16.04 -27.34
C GLN A 66 23.32 16.48 -28.10
N GLU A 67 22.48 15.53 -28.53
CA GLU A 67 21.21 15.83 -29.18
C GLU A 67 20.26 16.60 -28.24
N VAL A 68 20.15 16.17 -26.97
CA VAL A 68 19.33 16.86 -25.97
C VAL A 68 19.82 18.28 -25.71
N ASN A 69 21.14 18.49 -25.56
CA ASN A 69 21.70 19.83 -25.39
C ASN A 69 21.40 20.72 -26.61
N ALA A 70 21.64 20.21 -27.83
CA ALA A 70 21.39 20.95 -29.06
C ALA A 70 19.92 21.31 -29.24
N TRP A 71 18.99 20.42 -28.84
CA TRP A 71 17.55 20.70 -28.87
C TRP A 71 17.14 21.82 -27.90
N ILE A 72 17.64 21.80 -26.66
CA ILE A 72 17.35 22.85 -25.69
C ILE A 72 18.01 24.18 -26.10
N GLU A 73 19.25 24.17 -26.60
CA GLU A 73 19.92 25.36 -27.14
C GLU A 73 19.14 25.97 -28.31
N LYS A 74 18.69 25.13 -29.26
CA LYS A 74 17.81 25.57 -30.35
C LYS A 74 16.51 26.16 -29.84
N THR A 75 15.90 25.56 -28.82
CA THR A 75 14.67 26.05 -28.18
C THR A 75 14.85 27.47 -27.65
N VAL A 76 15.93 27.70 -26.90
CA VAL A 76 16.26 29.02 -26.34
C VAL A 76 16.65 30.01 -27.44
N SER A 77 17.36 29.58 -28.48
CA SER A 77 17.74 30.42 -29.62
C SER A 77 16.51 30.92 -30.39
N VAL A 78 15.52 30.05 -30.64
CA VAL A 78 14.30 30.39 -31.38
C VAL A 78 13.35 31.25 -30.56
N PHE A 79 13.13 30.92 -29.28
CA PHE A 79 12.10 31.57 -28.47
C PHE A 79 12.64 32.61 -27.48
N GLY A 80 13.95 32.70 -27.32
CA GLY A 80 14.64 33.61 -26.39
C GLY A 80 14.65 33.16 -24.92
N LYS A 81 13.90 32.11 -24.55
CA LYS A 81 13.76 31.64 -23.17
C LYS A 81 13.25 30.19 -23.08
N LEU A 82 13.27 29.65 -21.86
CA LEU A 82 12.61 28.39 -21.49
C LEU A 82 11.91 28.60 -20.14
N ASP A 83 10.58 28.52 -20.11
CA ASP A 83 9.78 28.75 -18.90
C ASP A 83 9.44 27.43 -18.16
N GLY A 84 9.56 26.29 -18.85
CA GLY A 84 9.30 24.99 -18.27
C GLY A 84 9.52 23.82 -19.22
N ALA A 85 9.43 22.62 -18.69
CA ALA A 85 9.62 21.40 -19.46
C ALA A 85 8.76 20.22 -18.97
N VAL A 86 8.51 19.27 -19.89
CA VAL A 86 7.77 18.05 -19.63
C VAL A 86 8.56 16.86 -20.17
N ASN A 87 9.09 16.06 -19.25
CA ASN A 87 9.90 14.88 -19.55
C ASN A 87 9.03 13.64 -19.57
N MET A 88 8.46 13.33 -20.74
CA MET A 88 7.46 12.28 -20.95
C MET A 88 7.95 11.12 -21.83
N ALA A 89 9.11 11.26 -22.47
CA ALA A 89 9.71 10.14 -23.19
C ALA A 89 9.96 8.96 -22.25
N GLY A 90 9.55 7.77 -22.68
CA GLY A 90 9.74 6.54 -21.94
C GLY A 90 9.38 5.33 -22.77
N VAL A 91 9.89 4.17 -22.35
CA VAL A 91 9.63 2.87 -22.97
C VAL A 91 9.38 1.81 -21.91
N PHE A 92 8.51 0.89 -22.28
CA PHE A 92 8.36 -0.42 -21.68
C PHE A 92 8.43 -1.43 -22.83
N THR A 93 9.15 -2.53 -22.67
CA THR A 93 9.35 -3.50 -23.76
C THR A 93 8.38 -4.67 -23.63
N HIS A 94 8.54 -5.49 -22.59
CA HIS A 94 7.71 -6.62 -22.25
C HIS A 94 7.97 -7.02 -20.80
N GLY A 95 7.07 -7.80 -20.21
CA GLY A 95 7.26 -8.33 -18.86
C GLY A 95 8.26 -9.49 -18.86
N THR A 96 9.38 -9.36 -18.15
CA THR A 96 10.41 -10.40 -17.99
C THR A 96 10.78 -10.58 -16.52
N CYS A 97 10.81 -11.82 -16.05
CA CYS A 97 11.29 -12.13 -14.71
C CYS A 97 12.77 -11.72 -14.58
N LEU A 98 13.15 -11.09 -13.46
CA LEU A 98 14.49 -10.51 -13.29
C LEU A 98 15.64 -11.50 -13.56
N ARG A 99 15.47 -12.79 -13.23
CA ARG A 99 16.50 -13.81 -13.48
C ARG A 99 16.73 -14.13 -14.96
N GLU A 100 15.80 -13.77 -15.83
CA GLU A 100 15.84 -13.98 -17.28
C GLU A 100 16.11 -12.66 -18.04
N GLU A 101 16.35 -11.57 -17.31
CA GLU A 101 16.60 -10.27 -17.92
C GLU A 101 17.96 -10.20 -18.63
N THR A 102 18.04 -9.29 -19.60
CA THR A 102 19.24 -9.14 -20.44
C THR A 102 19.86 -7.76 -20.28
N ASP A 103 21.19 -7.69 -20.35
CA ASP A 103 21.94 -6.42 -20.36
C ASP A 103 21.43 -5.47 -21.45
N LYS A 104 21.08 -6.01 -22.62
CA LYS A 104 20.52 -5.22 -23.73
C LYS A 104 19.19 -4.55 -23.37
N THR A 105 18.30 -5.27 -22.67
CA THR A 105 17.01 -4.73 -22.23
C THR A 105 17.21 -3.73 -21.10
N TRP A 106 18.11 -4.04 -20.16
CA TRP A 106 18.57 -3.11 -19.14
C TRP A 106 19.07 -1.79 -19.73
N ASP A 107 20.06 -1.84 -20.62
CA ASP A 107 20.69 -0.66 -21.23
C ASP A 107 19.68 0.17 -22.02
N PHE A 108 18.77 -0.49 -22.74
CA PHE A 108 17.75 0.21 -23.51
C PHE A 108 16.74 0.93 -22.59
N ILE A 109 16.11 0.21 -21.65
CA ILE A 109 15.09 0.77 -20.76
C ILE A 109 15.69 1.86 -19.87
N THR A 110 16.80 1.58 -19.19
CA THR A 110 17.45 2.57 -18.31
C THR A 110 18.04 3.74 -19.11
N GLY A 111 18.55 3.47 -20.32
CA GLY A 111 18.99 4.48 -21.26
C GLY A 111 17.89 5.50 -21.55
N VAL A 112 16.71 5.04 -21.98
CA VAL A 112 15.61 5.95 -22.31
C VAL A 112 15.00 6.58 -21.06
N ASN A 113 14.59 5.76 -20.09
CA ASN A 113 13.75 6.20 -18.98
C ASN A 113 14.51 6.98 -17.90
N ALA A 114 15.75 6.58 -17.57
CA ALA A 114 16.53 7.20 -16.52
C ALA A 114 17.56 8.17 -17.09
N ARG A 115 18.47 7.67 -17.95
CA ARG A 115 19.51 8.51 -18.57
C ARG A 115 18.90 9.62 -19.45
N GLY A 116 17.79 9.34 -20.13
CA GLY A 116 17.04 10.34 -20.90
C GLY A 116 16.54 11.51 -20.04
N VAL A 117 15.88 11.21 -18.92
CA VAL A 117 15.41 12.25 -17.99
C VAL A 117 16.57 13.00 -17.35
N PHE A 118 17.66 12.31 -17.00
CA PHE A 118 18.89 12.95 -16.52
C PHE A 118 19.42 13.97 -17.54
N ASN A 119 19.53 13.58 -18.82
CA ASN A 119 20.01 14.47 -19.87
C ASN A 119 19.10 15.69 -20.03
N CYS A 120 17.79 15.49 -20.03
CA CYS A 120 16.80 16.58 -20.18
C CYS A 120 16.87 17.54 -19.00
N LEU A 121 16.76 17.05 -17.75
CA LEU A 121 16.86 17.89 -16.55
C LEU A 121 18.16 18.70 -16.56
N ARG A 122 19.29 18.07 -16.87
CA ARG A 122 20.59 18.75 -16.90
C ARG A 122 20.66 19.85 -17.96
N ALA A 123 20.08 19.63 -19.14
CA ALA A 123 20.05 20.64 -20.21
C ALA A 123 19.06 21.77 -19.89
N GLU A 124 17.85 21.45 -19.46
CA GLU A 124 16.80 22.39 -19.09
C GLU A 124 17.25 23.35 -17.98
N LEU A 125 17.78 22.80 -16.89
CA LEU A 125 18.21 23.59 -15.72
C LEU A 125 19.35 24.57 -16.04
N LYS A 126 20.22 24.27 -17.01
CA LYS A 126 21.26 25.22 -17.47
C LYS A 126 20.67 26.48 -18.11
N HIS A 127 19.47 26.38 -18.70
CA HIS A 127 18.82 27.44 -19.45
C HIS A 127 17.64 28.10 -18.72
N MET A 128 17.16 27.52 -17.62
CA MET A 128 16.06 28.05 -16.81
C MET A 128 16.57 28.91 -15.63
N LYS A 129 17.08 30.12 -15.88
CA LYS A 129 17.71 30.94 -14.81
C LYS A 129 16.73 31.84 -14.03
N SER A 130 15.62 32.22 -14.63
CA SER A 130 14.63 33.15 -14.05
C SER A 130 13.51 32.44 -13.28
N GLY A 131 13.72 31.17 -12.95
CA GLY A 131 12.70 30.27 -12.42
C GLY A 131 11.91 29.55 -13.51
N GLY A 132 10.93 28.74 -13.11
CA GLY A 132 10.10 27.97 -14.02
C GLY A 132 9.58 26.68 -13.39
N SER A 133 9.10 25.75 -14.23
CA SER A 133 8.58 24.46 -13.76
C SER A 133 8.91 23.31 -14.69
N ILE A 134 9.38 22.20 -14.13
CA ILE A 134 9.64 20.96 -14.83
C ILE A 134 8.75 19.86 -14.25
N VAL A 135 8.17 19.03 -15.14
CA VAL A 135 7.40 17.85 -14.75
C VAL A 135 7.94 16.61 -15.47
N SER A 136 8.36 15.60 -14.70
CA SER A 136 8.84 14.33 -15.22
C SER A 136 7.88 13.17 -14.93
N ALA A 137 7.88 12.13 -15.76
CA ALA A 137 7.02 10.96 -15.56
C ALA A 137 7.76 9.71 -15.06
N PRO A 138 7.70 9.40 -13.75
CA PRO A 138 7.85 8.04 -13.25
C PRO A 138 6.62 7.18 -13.60
N SER A 139 6.41 6.06 -12.92
CA SER A 139 5.19 5.23 -12.98
C SER A 139 4.70 4.94 -11.56
N VAL A 140 3.44 4.55 -11.41
CA VAL A 140 2.97 3.95 -10.15
C VAL A 140 3.65 2.62 -9.86
N ASP A 141 3.99 1.85 -10.90
CA ASP A 141 4.63 0.53 -10.77
C ASP A 141 5.96 0.59 -10.04
N CYS A 142 6.70 1.70 -10.18
CA CYS A 142 7.99 1.87 -9.52
C CYS A 142 7.88 2.20 -8.01
N GLN A 143 6.69 2.56 -7.54
CA GLN A 143 6.44 2.85 -6.13
C GLN A 143 6.01 1.59 -5.37
N ALA A 144 5.18 0.74 -6.00
CA ALA A 144 4.74 -0.54 -5.42
C ALA A 144 5.69 -1.71 -5.71
N GLY A 145 6.44 -1.64 -6.82
CA GLY A 145 7.11 -2.79 -7.41
C GLY A 145 6.11 -3.66 -8.18
N PHE A 146 6.47 -4.04 -9.41
CA PHE A 146 5.61 -4.85 -10.26
C PHE A 146 6.36 -6.06 -10.81
N ALA A 147 5.79 -7.25 -10.62
CA ALA A 147 6.39 -8.49 -11.07
C ALA A 147 6.63 -8.43 -12.58
N ASN A 148 7.77 -8.98 -13.01
CA ASN A 148 8.21 -8.98 -14.42
C ASN A 148 8.50 -7.58 -15.01
N ALA A 149 8.50 -6.50 -14.21
CA ALA A 149 8.81 -5.16 -14.68
C ALA A 149 9.98 -4.53 -13.88
N SER A 150 10.88 -5.33 -13.33
CA SER A 150 11.92 -4.87 -12.39
C SER A 150 12.85 -3.80 -12.98
N VAL A 151 13.29 -3.97 -14.23
CA VAL A 151 14.16 -3.01 -14.92
C VAL A 151 13.42 -1.69 -15.19
N TYR A 152 12.17 -1.79 -15.65
CA TYR A 152 11.31 -0.63 -15.85
C TYR A 152 11.07 0.12 -14.53
N CYS A 153 10.69 -0.60 -13.48
CA CYS A 153 10.49 -0.06 -12.13
C CYS A 153 11.75 0.65 -11.63
N ALA A 154 12.92 0.01 -11.71
CA ALA A 154 14.20 0.62 -11.31
C ALA A 154 14.47 1.92 -12.10
N SER A 155 14.27 1.90 -13.42
CA SER A 155 14.48 3.08 -14.27
C SER A 155 13.55 4.25 -13.93
N LYS A 156 12.27 3.97 -13.60
CA LYS A 156 11.28 4.98 -13.23
C LYS A 156 11.45 5.45 -11.78
N HIS A 157 11.99 4.62 -10.89
CA HIS A 157 12.36 5.02 -9.54
C HIS A 157 13.54 6.01 -9.55
N ALA A 158 14.49 5.85 -10.48
CA ALA A 158 15.59 6.81 -10.68
C ALA A 158 15.08 8.21 -11.02
N VAL A 159 13.97 8.33 -11.78
CA VAL A 159 13.33 9.62 -12.10
C VAL A 159 12.85 10.33 -10.83
N ILE A 160 12.25 9.60 -9.88
CA ILE A 160 11.81 10.16 -8.60
C ILE A 160 13.00 10.70 -7.81
N GLY A 161 14.06 9.89 -7.67
CA GLY A 161 15.27 10.27 -6.94
C GLY A 161 15.91 11.52 -7.52
N MET A 162 16.15 11.55 -8.84
CA MET A 162 16.74 12.70 -9.52
C MET A 162 15.90 13.96 -9.41
N SER A 163 14.58 13.85 -9.61
CA SER A 163 13.68 15.01 -9.57
C SER A 163 13.61 15.62 -8.16
N ARG A 164 13.59 14.79 -7.11
CA ARG A 164 13.64 15.25 -5.72
C ARG A 164 14.95 15.94 -5.36
N SER A 165 16.08 15.42 -5.81
CA SER A 165 17.38 16.05 -5.59
C SER A 165 17.48 17.38 -6.34
N ALA A 166 17.15 17.38 -7.63
CA ALA A 166 17.17 18.59 -8.45
C ALA A 166 16.24 19.69 -7.89
N ALA A 167 15.07 19.32 -7.33
CA ALA A 167 14.16 20.28 -6.69
C ALA A 167 14.80 20.99 -5.49
N LYS A 168 15.66 20.30 -4.72
CA LYS A 168 16.39 20.89 -3.58
C LYS A 168 17.58 21.74 -4.02
N GLU A 169 18.16 21.43 -5.17
CA GLU A 169 19.32 22.13 -5.74
C GLU A 169 18.95 23.44 -6.45
N ASN A 170 17.66 23.67 -6.76
CA ASN A 170 17.21 24.77 -7.61
C ASN A 170 16.05 25.55 -6.98
N GLU A 171 16.37 26.47 -6.06
CA GLU A 171 15.38 27.20 -5.23
C GLU A 171 14.29 27.95 -6.02
N ASN A 172 14.60 28.42 -7.24
CA ASN A 172 13.68 29.21 -8.06
C ASN A 172 12.93 28.38 -9.12
N ILE A 173 13.26 27.09 -9.27
CA ILE A 173 12.69 26.20 -10.30
C ILE A 173 11.93 25.08 -9.60
N ARG A 174 10.66 24.93 -9.94
CA ARG A 174 9.83 23.85 -9.38
C ARG A 174 10.03 22.59 -10.19
N ILE A 175 10.32 21.48 -9.54
CA ILE A 175 10.53 20.19 -10.21
C ILE A 175 9.66 19.16 -9.51
N ASN A 176 8.70 18.62 -10.23
CA ASN A 176 7.75 17.64 -9.69
C ASN A 176 7.64 16.44 -10.62
N CYS A 177 7.03 15.38 -10.10
CA CYS A 177 6.71 14.20 -10.86
C CYS A 177 5.19 13.97 -10.92
N VAL A 178 4.74 13.41 -12.04
CA VAL A 178 3.40 12.81 -12.16
C VAL A 178 3.61 11.34 -12.47
N ALA A 179 3.16 10.46 -11.57
CA ALA A 179 3.17 9.01 -11.72
C ALA A 179 1.79 8.57 -12.22
N PRO A 180 1.62 8.28 -13.53
CA PRO A 180 0.35 7.82 -14.06
C PRO A 180 0.11 6.36 -13.67
N GLY A 181 -1.15 6.00 -13.42
CA GLY A 181 -1.62 4.60 -13.43
C GLY A 181 -1.95 4.14 -14.86
N SER A 182 -2.97 3.30 -15.02
CA SER A 182 -3.37 2.81 -16.35
C SER A 182 -3.96 3.93 -17.22
N VAL A 183 -3.22 4.35 -18.25
CA VAL A 183 -3.63 5.39 -19.23
C VAL A 183 -3.73 4.78 -20.62
N ARG A 184 -4.80 5.09 -21.36
CA ARG A 184 -4.95 4.67 -22.75
C ARG A 184 -3.94 5.36 -23.67
N THR A 185 -2.82 4.70 -23.94
CA THR A 185 -1.75 5.21 -24.82
C THR A 185 -1.25 4.09 -25.74
N PRO A 186 -0.58 4.42 -26.86
CA PRO A 186 0.01 3.41 -27.74
C PRO A 186 1.02 2.48 -27.05
N MET A 187 1.64 2.92 -25.95
CA MET A 187 2.55 2.07 -25.15
C MET A 187 1.81 0.88 -24.50
N MET A 188 0.51 1.01 -24.25
CA MET A 188 -0.32 0.00 -23.58
C MET A 188 -1.13 -0.84 -24.58
N GLU A 189 -0.83 -0.75 -25.88
CA GLU A 189 -1.51 -1.54 -26.92
C GLU A 189 -0.88 -2.94 -27.06
N GLY A 190 -1.71 -3.97 -27.30
CA GLY A 190 -1.30 -5.37 -27.44
C GLY A 190 -1.96 -6.30 -26.39
N GLU A 191 -2.15 -7.57 -26.73
CA GLU A 191 -2.91 -8.53 -25.90
C GLU A 191 -2.33 -8.71 -24.49
N VAL A 192 -1.01 -8.87 -24.37
CA VAL A 192 -0.31 -9.02 -23.08
C VAL A 192 -0.49 -7.77 -22.20
N MET A 193 -0.52 -6.58 -22.81
CA MET A 193 -0.73 -5.33 -22.07
C MET A 193 -2.20 -5.15 -21.69
N ALA A 194 -3.15 -5.68 -22.48
CA ALA A 194 -4.57 -5.61 -22.15
C ALA A 194 -4.89 -6.38 -20.86
N GLU A 195 -4.36 -7.60 -20.69
CA GLU A 195 -4.54 -8.38 -19.45
C GLU A 195 -3.92 -7.67 -18.23
N ALA A 196 -2.72 -7.11 -18.38
CA ALA A 196 -2.08 -6.34 -17.31
C ALA A 196 -2.89 -5.10 -16.92
N VAL A 197 -3.41 -4.37 -17.91
CA VAL A 197 -4.29 -3.21 -17.69
C VAL A 197 -5.57 -3.61 -16.97
N GLU A 198 -6.20 -4.73 -17.33
CA GLU A 198 -7.40 -5.22 -16.63
C GLU A 198 -7.10 -5.55 -15.16
N ALA A 199 -5.97 -6.21 -14.89
CA ALA A 199 -5.53 -6.55 -13.54
C ALA A 199 -5.24 -5.29 -12.68
N GLU A 200 -4.61 -4.26 -13.24
CA GLU A 200 -4.43 -2.97 -12.57
C GLU A 200 -5.78 -2.27 -12.35
N VAL A 201 -6.64 -2.27 -13.36
CA VAL A 201 -7.96 -1.62 -13.32
C VAL A 201 -8.87 -2.25 -12.25
N ALA A 202 -8.72 -3.55 -12.01
CA ALA A 202 -9.42 -4.26 -10.95
C ALA A 202 -9.00 -3.79 -9.55
N GLN A 203 -7.76 -3.33 -9.37
CA GLN A 203 -7.22 -2.92 -8.07
C GLN A 203 -7.47 -1.45 -7.74
N GLN A 204 -7.47 -0.56 -8.72
CA GLN A 204 -7.73 0.88 -8.50
C GLN A 204 -9.13 1.17 -7.95
N ALA A 205 -9.30 2.26 -7.18
CA ALA A 205 -10.60 2.69 -6.70
C ALA A 205 -11.56 3.09 -7.83
N GLN A 206 -11.05 3.76 -8.86
CA GLN A 206 -11.82 4.11 -10.06
C GLN A 206 -11.71 2.99 -11.11
N LYS A 207 -12.68 2.08 -11.22
CA LYS A 207 -12.65 0.87 -12.08
C LYS A 207 -12.68 1.12 -13.60
N ARG A 208 -11.77 1.95 -14.13
CA ARG A 208 -11.57 2.22 -15.56
C ARG A 208 -10.19 2.84 -15.81
N PRO A 209 -9.54 2.57 -16.95
CA PRO A 209 -8.36 3.34 -17.33
C PRO A 209 -8.72 4.82 -17.53
N THR A 210 -7.70 5.68 -17.45
CA THR A 210 -7.85 7.11 -17.68
C THR A 210 -7.40 7.51 -19.09
N GLU A 211 -7.85 8.69 -19.52
CA GLU A 211 -7.51 9.25 -20.82
C GLU A 211 -6.29 10.16 -20.70
N PRO A 212 -5.39 10.23 -21.71
CA PRO A 212 -4.19 11.06 -21.67
C PRO A 212 -4.45 12.53 -21.31
N HIS A 213 -5.56 13.11 -21.79
CA HIS A 213 -5.92 14.50 -21.51
C HIS A 213 -6.19 14.78 -20.02
N LYS A 214 -6.58 13.78 -19.23
CA LYS A 214 -6.79 13.92 -17.78
C LYS A 214 -5.45 14.07 -17.06
N ILE A 215 -4.42 13.32 -17.49
CA ILE A 215 -3.05 13.50 -17.00
C ILE A 215 -2.52 14.87 -17.42
N ALA A 216 -2.76 15.27 -18.67
CA ALA A 216 -2.31 16.56 -19.21
C ALA A 216 -2.84 17.75 -18.40
N ASN A 217 -4.11 17.72 -17.96
CA ASN A 217 -4.68 18.77 -17.11
C ASN A 217 -3.90 18.96 -15.80
N PHE A 218 -3.48 17.85 -15.18
CA PHE A 218 -2.73 17.91 -13.92
C PHE A 218 -1.27 18.37 -14.14
N ILE A 219 -0.63 17.92 -15.22
CA ILE A 219 0.68 18.43 -15.64
C ILE A 219 0.61 19.94 -15.89
N ALA A 220 -0.42 20.43 -16.59
CA ALA A 220 -0.62 21.86 -16.78
C ALA A 220 -0.79 22.59 -15.43
N PHE A 221 -1.58 22.05 -14.48
CA PHE A 221 -1.63 22.64 -13.13
C PHE A 221 -0.24 22.78 -12.50
N LEU A 222 0.59 21.72 -12.54
CA LEU A 222 1.95 21.75 -11.99
C LEU A 222 2.88 22.73 -12.72
N LEU A 223 2.75 22.90 -14.04
CA LEU A 223 3.52 23.89 -14.79
C LEU A 223 3.08 25.34 -14.52
N SER A 224 1.87 25.52 -13.99
CA SER A 224 1.28 26.83 -13.81
C SER A 224 1.70 27.52 -12.52
N ASP A 225 1.45 28.83 -12.46
CA ASP A 225 1.65 29.65 -11.27
C ASP A 225 0.74 29.26 -10.10
N LYS A 226 -0.30 28.47 -10.33
CA LYS A 226 -1.16 27.94 -9.25
C LYS A 226 -0.44 26.92 -8.37
N ALA A 227 0.66 26.34 -8.87
CA ALA A 227 1.50 25.38 -8.15
C ALA A 227 2.77 26.03 -7.59
N ARG A 228 2.79 27.36 -7.37
CA ARG A 228 3.98 28.14 -6.95
C ARG A 228 4.68 27.62 -5.68
N PHE A 229 3.97 26.94 -4.79
CA PHE A 229 4.54 26.36 -3.57
C PHE A 229 4.70 24.83 -3.63
N VAL A 230 4.65 24.25 -4.83
CA VAL A 230 4.71 22.80 -5.08
C VAL A 230 6.01 22.46 -5.81
N THR A 231 6.94 21.79 -5.12
CA THR A 231 8.20 21.27 -5.68
C THR A 231 8.65 20.02 -4.92
N GLY A 232 9.41 19.13 -5.57
CA GLY A 232 9.94 17.90 -4.99
C GLY A 232 8.90 16.79 -4.74
N ALA A 233 7.65 16.98 -5.18
CA ALA A 233 6.57 16.04 -4.95
C ALA A 233 6.41 15.04 -6.11
N VAL A 234 5.92 13.85 -5.77
CA VAL A 234 5.48 12.83 -6.72
C VAL A 234 3.98 12.69 -6.55
N TYR A 235 3.22 12.94 -7.62
CA TYR A 235 1.77 12.90 -7.60
C TYR A 235 1.27 11.69 -8.38
N ASN A 236 0.52 10.83 -7.69
CA ASN A 236 -0.12 9.68 -8.30
C ASN A 236 -1.42 10.14 -8.98
N VAL A 237 -1.54 9.88 -10.28
CA VAL A 237 -2.76 10.15 -11.06
C VAL A 237 -3.19 8.82 -11.66
N ASP A 238 -3.75 7.97 -10.79
CA ASP A 238 -3.77 6.52 -10.97
C ASP A 238 -5.11 5.87 -10.60
N GLY A 239 -6.15 6.68 -10.42
CA GLY A 239 -7.46 6.16 -10.02
C GLY A 239 -7.50 5.58 -8.61
N GLY A 240 -6.50 5.85 -7.75
CA GLY A 240 -6.39 5.29 -6.41
C GLY A 240 -5.79 3.88 -6.40
N TRP A 241 -4.79 3.63 -7.24
CA TRP A 241 -4.09 2.35 -7.33
C TRP A 241 -2.98 2.23 -6.29
N VAL A 242 -2.08 3.22 -6.19
CA VAL A 242 -0.97 3.23 -5.21
C VAL A 242 -1.44 3.58 -3.81
N ALA A 243 -2.54 4.36 -3.70
CA ALA A 243 -3.05 4.82 -2.42
C ALA A 243 -3.01 3.64 -1.45
N GLU A 244 -2.12 3.72 -0.45
CA GLU A 244 -1.79 2.58 0.40
C GLU A 244 -3.09 2.05 0.96
N ALA A 245 -3.56 0.96 0.37
CA ALA A 245 -4.44 0.06 1.03
C ALA A 245 -3.56 -0.67 2.05
N TRP A 246 -3.14 0.03 3.13
CA TRP A 246 -3.56 -0.47 4.43
C TRP A 246 -5.04 -0.68 4.20
N GLY A 247 -5.44 -1.92 3.92
CA GLY A 247 -6.73 -2.22 3.32
C GLY A 247 -7.83 -1.43 4.03
N PRO A 248 -9.00 -1.23 3.40
CA PRO A 248 -10.06 -0.38 3.93
C PRO A 248 -10.54 -0.77 5.35
N THR A 249 -10.00 -1.85 5.92
CA THR A 249 -10.30 -2.43 7.23
C THR A 249 -9.04 -2.89 7.95
N TYR A 250 -9.05 -2.76 9.28
CA TYR A 250 -8.11 -3.33 10.25
C TYR A 250 -7.63 -4.77 9.94
N SER A 251 -8.50 -5.61 9.38
CA SER A 251 -8.21 -7.01 9.00
C SER A 251 -7.14 -7.17 7.92
N SER A 252 -6.79 -6.12 7.16
CA SER A 252 -5.73 -6.21 6.14
C SER A 252 -4.34 -6.35 6.74
N ILE A 253 -4.12 -5.82 7.94
CA ILE A 253 -2.82 -5.91 8.62
C ILE A 253 -2.55 -7.37 9.01
N PHE A 254 -3.58 -8.07 9.50
CA PHE A 254 -3.55 -9.51 9.72
C PHE A 254 -3.23 -10.28 8.44
N ALA A 255 -3.95 -9.97 7.35
CA ALA A 255 -3.75 -10.62 6.06
C ALA A 255 -2.30 -10.49 5.58
N HIS A 256 -1.73 -9.28 5.65
CA HIS A 256 -0.36 -9.02 5.25
C HIS A 256 0.65 -9.81 6.10
N ARG A 257 0.47 -9.83 7.43
CA ARG A 257 1.36 -10.58 8.34
C ARG A 257 1.32 -12.08 8.06
N LEU A 258 0.13 -12.65 7.85
CA LEU A 258 -0.03 -14.07 7.53
C LEU A 258 0.59 -14.44 6.18
N GLN A 259 0.43 -13.59 5.16
CA GLN A 259 1.07 -13.77 3.86
C GLN A 259 2.60 -13.66 3.94
N ALA A 260 3.13 -12.77 4.79
CA ALA A 260 4.57 -12.65 5.01
C ALA A 260 5.14 -13.94 5.65
N VAL A 261 4.48 -14.46 6.69
CA VAL A 261 4.89 -15.70 7.36
C VAL A 261 4.77 -16.91 6.43
N ASN A 262 3.77 -16.96 5.55
CA ASN A 262 3.64 -18.02 4.55
C ASN A 262 4.92 -18.19 3.72
N LYS A 263 5.58 -17.08 3.36
CA LYS A 263 6.86 -17.08 2.65
C LYS A 263 8.01 -17.58 3.52
N THR A 264 8.07 -17.13 4.78
CA THR A 264 9.12 -17.53 5.73
C THR A 264 9.07 -19.03 6.04
N LEU A 265 7.87 -19.61 6.16
CA LEU A 265 7.68 -21.04 6.42
C LEU A 265 7.77 -21.92 5.16
N GLY A 266 7.92 -21.33 3.97
CA GLY A 266 7.99 -22.08 2.71
C GLY A 266 6.71 -22.88 2.42
N SER A 267 5.54 -22.39 2.83
CA SER A 267 4.27 -23.09 2.63
C SER A 267 3.70 -22.84 1.24
N ASP A 268 3.36 -23.92 0.54
CA ASP A 268 2.72 -23.88 -0.79
C ASP A 268 1.20 -23.55 -0.72
N LYS A 269 0.64 -23.39 0.48
CA LYS A 269 -0.78 -23.07 0.65
C LYS A 269 -1.04 -21.59 0.37
N LEU A 270 -1.92 -21.31 -0.60
CA LEU A 270 -2.34 -19.95 -0.93
C LEU A 270 -3.41 -19.49 0.07
N LEU A 271 -3.12 -18.44 0.83
CA LEU A 271 -4.12 -17.77 1.68
C LEU A 271 -4.90 -16.74 0.85
N GLN A 272 -6.14 -17.08 0.50
CA GLN A 272 -7.12 -16.12 -0.05
C GLN A 272 -7.97 -15.57 1.09
N ILE A 273 -8.09 -14.24 1.17
CA ILE A 273 -8.81 -13.55 2.25
C ILE A 273 -9.89 -12.68 1.63
N SER A 274 -11.12 -12.81 2.12
CA SER A 274 -12.28 -11.98 1.78
C SER A 274 -12.87 -11.36 3.04
N ALA A 275 -13.49 -10.19 2.90
CA ALA A 275 -14.05 -9.43 4.01
C ALA A 275 -15.57 -9.24 3.84
N PHE A 276 -16.29 -9.26 4.95
CA PHE A 276 -17.76 -9.13 5.01
C PHE A 276 -18.15 -8.11 6.08
N ASP A 277 -19.15 -7.27 5.81
CA ASP A 277 -19.65 -6.26 6.75
C ASP A 277 -20.81 -6.80 7.59
N ILE A 278 -20.45 -7.44 8.70
CA ILE A 278 -21.43 -8.06 9.63
C ILE A 278 -22.37 -7.04 10.29
N ILE A 279 -22.00 -5.75 10.34
CA ILE A 279 -22.86 -4.70 10.89
C ILE A 279 -24.03 -4.43 9.93
N LYS A 280 -23.81 -4.65 8.63
CA LYS A 280 -24.84 -4.61 7.59
C LYS A 280 -25.52 -5.97 7.35
N ASP A 281 -25.32 -6.94 8.25
CA ASP A 281 -25.82 -8.30 8.13
C ASP A 281 -25.29 -9.05 6.88
N GLU A 282 -24.09 -8.70 6.43
CA GLU A 282 -23.38 -9.42 5.37
C GLU A 282 -22.55 -10.55 6.00
N TYR A 283 -22.87 -11.79 5.65
CA TYR A 283 -22.17 -12.99 6.13
C TYR A 283 -21.82 -13.93 4.95
N PRO A 284 -20.65 -14.59 4.98
CA PRO A 284 -20.34 -15.66 4.03
C PRO A 284 -21.18 -16.91 4.28
N ASP A 285 -21.37 -17.75 3.26
CA ASP A 285 -21.84 -19.13 3.46
C ASP A 285 -20.68 -19.96 4.05
N PRO A 286 -20.85 -20.61 5.21
CA PRO A 286 -19.83 -21.48 5.83
C PRO A 286 -19.38 -22.69 5.01
N LYS A 287 -19.90 -22.90 3.80
CA LYS A 287 -19.40 -23.89 2.83
C LYS A 287 -18.30 -23.35 1.92
N ASP A 288 -18.17 -22.03 1.83
CA ASP A 288 -17.33 -21.36 0.84
C ASP A 288 -15.97 -20.94 1.39
N PHE A 289 -15.64 -21.29 2.64
CA PHE A 289 -14.38 -20.91 3.27
C PHE A 289 -13.89 -21.94 4.30
N ASP A 290 -12.57 -22.02 4.48
CA ASP A 290 -11.92 -22.97 5.42
C ASP A 290 -11.74 -22.40 6.83
N ALA A 291 -11.74 -21.07 6.97
CA ALA A 291 -11.56 -20.40 8.25
C ALA A 291 -12.15 -18.98 8.26
N PHE A 292 -12.53 -18.49 9.45
CA PHE A 292 -12.82 -17.07 9.66
C PHE A 292 -11.96 -16.46 10.76
N LEU A 293 -11.75 -15.14 10.64
CA LEU A 293 -10.97 -14.29 11.53
C LEU A 293 -11.89 -13.19 12.08
N ILE A 294 -12.07 -13.14 13.40
CA ILE A 294 -12.75 -12.04 14.09
C ILE A 294 -11.70 -11.29 14.91
N THR A 295 -11.61 -9.96 14.74
CA THR A 295 -10.57 -9.17 15.38
C THR A 295 -11.16 -8.25 16.46
N GLY A 296 -10.74 -6.98 16.52
CA GLY A 296 -11.16 -6.04 17.54
C GLY A 296 -12.51 -5.38 17.30
N SER A 297 -13.10 -4.88 18.38
CA SER A 297 -14.25 -3.98 18.40
C SER A 297 -14.06 -3.00 19.54
N ILE A 298 -14.64 -1.80 19.43
CA ILE A 298 -14.75 -0.87 20.57
C ILE A 298 -15.83 -1.29 21.57
N LYS A 299 -16.65 -2.28 21.20
CA LYS A 299 -17.72 -2.86 22.01
C LYS A 299 -17.19 -4.05 22.79
N GLY A 300 -17.74 -4.27 23.98
CA GLY A 300 -17.63 -5.55 24.67
C GLY A 300 -18.69 -6.52 24.17
N VAL A 301 -18.45 -7.83 24.30
CA VAL A 301 -19.47 -8.85 23.93
C VAL A 301 -20.76 -8.74 24.75
N TYR A 302 -20.70 -8.07 25.91
CA TYR A 302 -21.84 -7.79 26.79
C TYR A 302 -22.67 -6.57 26.35
N ASP A 303 -22.26 -5.83 25.31
CA ASP A 303 -23.05 -4.72 24.78
C ASP A 303 -24.27 -5.24 23.98
N GLU A 304 -25.37 -4.48 23.99
CA GLU A 304 -26.66 -4.91 23.43
C GLU A 304 -26.83 -4.63 21.92
N ASP A 305 -25.74 -4.42 21.18
CA ASP A 305 -25.81 -4.15 19.75
C ASP A 305 -26.32 -5.40 18.98
N PRO A 306 -27.35 -5.28 18.11
CA PRO A 306 -27.96 -6.44 17.44
C PRO A 306 -26.99 -7.32 16.63
N TRP A 307 -25.97 -6.70 16.01
CA TRP A 307 -24.97 -7.43 15.24
C TRP A 307 -24.11 -8.36 16.10
N ILE A 308 -23.95 -8.08 17.41
CA ILE A 308 -23.21 -8.93 18.35
C ILE A 308 -23.97 -10.24 18.55
N ALA A 309 -25.28 -10.15 18.80
CA ALA A 309 -26.15 -11.32 18.93
C ALA A 309 -26.18 -12.14 17.64
N ARG A 310 -26.28 -11.48 16.48
CA ARG A 310 -26.27 -12.15 15.17
C ARG A 310 -24.94 -12.86 14.89
N LEU A 311 -23.81 -12.19 15.17
CA LEU A 311 -22.48 -12.78 15.02
C LEU A 311 -22.30 -13.99 15.95
N ARG A 312 -22.79 -13.90 17.20
CA ARG A 312 -22.78 -15.03 18.14
C ARG A 312 -23.52 -16.24 17.57
N THR A 313 -24.71 -16.04 17.01
CA THR A 313 -25.47 -17.11 16.34
C THR A 313 -24.69 -17.69 15.16
N PHE A 314 -24.12 -16.86 14.29
CA PHE A 314 -23.32 -17.31 13.15
C PHE A 314 -22.12 -18.18 13.59
N ILE A 315 -21.41 -17.78 14.65
CA ILE A 315 -20.29 -18.56 15.21
C ILE A 315 -20.77 -19.93 15.68
N GLN A 316 -21.89 -19.99 16.41
CA GLN A 316 -22.46 -21.24 16.93
C GLN A 316 -22.89 -22.16 15.79
N GLU A 317 -23.66 -21.64 14.82
CA GLU A 317 -24.15 -22.40 13.67
C GLU A 317 -22.98 -22.94 12.82
N THR A 318 -21.96 -22.12 12.59
CA THR A 318 -20.77 -22.52 11.84
C THR A 318 -19.98 -23.59 12.59
N TYR A 319 -19.75 -23.40 13.90
CA TYR A 319 -18.99 -24.35 14.71
C TYR A 319 -19.67 -25.72 14.81
N GLU A 320 -21.00 -25.74 14.93
CA GLU A 320 -21.78 -26.97 15.07
C GLU A 320 -21.93 -27.71 13.74
N ASN A 321 -22.26 -26.99 12.65
CA ASN A 321 -22.65 -27.62 11.39
C ASN A 321 -21.51 -27.73 10.36
N HIS A 322 -20.39 -27.01 10.54
CA HIS A 322 -19.29 -26.95 9.57
C HIS A 322 -17.96 -27.31 10.22
N GLN A 323 -17.73 -28.62 10.41
CA GLN A 323 -16.54 -29.15 11.09
C GLN A 323 -15.20 -28.96 10.35
N HIS A 324 -15.23 -28.48 9.10
CA HIS A 324 -14.04 -28.11 8.35
C HIS A 324 -13.59 -26.66 8.65
N VAL A 325 -14.51 -25.79 9.08
CA VAL A 325 -14.23 -24.37 9.29
C VAL A 325 -13.45 -24.17 10.59
N ARG A 326 -12.31 -23.48 10.52
CA ARG A 326 -11.53 -23.07 11.69
C ARG A 326 -11.88 -21.66 12.13
N LEU A 327 -11.88 -21.45 13.45
CA LEU A 327 -12.28 -20.20 14.05
C LEU A 327 -11.08 -19.54 14.71
N PHE A 328 -10.78 -18.30 14.30
CA PHE A 328 -9.82 -17.48 15.01
C PHE A 328 -10.40 -16.17 15.52
N GLY A 329 -10.00 -15.78 16.73
CA GLY A 329 -10.43 -14.54 17.39
C GLY A 329 -9.27 -13.78 18.02
N ALA A 330 -9.12 -12.49 17.72
CA ALA A 330 -8.23 -11.57 18.42
C ALA A 330 -9.02 -10.53 19.22
N CYS A 331 -8.66 -10.22 20.46
CA CYS A 331 -9.33 -9.19 21.29
C CYS A 331 -10.85 -9.38 21.43
N PHE A 332 -11.71 -8.60 20.76
CA PHE A 332 -13.17 -8.84 20.76
C PHE A 332 -13.53 -10.21 20.19
N GLY A 333 -12.80 -10.68 19.17
CA GLY A 333 -12.91 -12.05 18.64
C GLY A 333 -12.66 -13.11 19.72
N HIS A 334 -11.71 -12.88 20.62
CA HIS A 334 -11.47 -13.76 21.76
C HIS A 334 -12.67 -13.77 22.71
N GLN A 335 -13.26 -12.60 23.01
CA GLN A 335 -14.45 -12.49 23.84
C GLN A 335 -15.64 -13.24 23.24
N ILE A 336 -16.00 -12.92 21.99
CA ILE A 336 -17.24 -13.42 21.38
C ILE A 336 -17.19 -14.90 21.07
N ILE A 337 -16.04 -15.44 20.63
CA ILE A 337 -15.89 -16.88 20.42
C ILE A 337 -15.98 -17.62 21.77
N SER A 338 -15.34 -17.08 22.83
CA SER A 338 -15.39 -17.67 24.16
C SER A 338 -16.83 -17.75 24.68
N VAL A 339 -17.61 -16.66 24.58
CA VAL A 339 -19.02 -16.66 25.00
C VAL A 339 -19.88 -17.55 24.10
N ALA A 340 -19.71 -17.46 22.78
CA ALA A 340 -20.50 -18.24 21.82
C ALA A 340 -20.41 -19.75 22.09
N LEU A 341 -19.21 -20.25 22.39
CA LEU A 341 -18.94 -21.69 22.46
C LEU A 341 -18.86 -22.23 23.90
N LEU A 342 -18.46 -21.40 24.87
CA LEU A 342 -18.11 -21.87 26.21
C LEU A 342 -18.96 -21.27 27.35
N GLU A 343 -19.93 -20.38 27.08
CA GLU A 343 -20.80 -19.83 28.14
C GLU A 343 -21.51 -20.95 28.93
N LYS A 344 -21.94 -22.03 28.26
CA LYS A 344 -22.54 -23.22 28.92
C LYS A 344 -21.60 -23.95 29.88
N TYR A 345 -20.30 -23.73 29.77
CA TYR A 345 -19.26 -24.27 30.65
C TYR A 345 -18.81 -23.26 31.72
N GLY A 346 -19.52 -22.14 31.87
CA GLY A 346 -19.25 -21.12 32.88
C GLY A 346 -18.24 -20.04 32.46
N VAL A 347 -18.03 -19.85 31.15
CA VAL A 347 -17.28 -18.68 30.66
C VAL A 347 -18.08 -17.41 30.87
N ILE A 348 -17.42 -16.39 31.41
CA ILE A 348 -17.96 -15.05 31.61
C ILE A 348 -17.01 -14.05 30.97
N VAL A 349 -17.56 -13.03 30.32
CA VAL A 349 -16.79 -11.88 29.83
C VAL A 349 -17.34 -10.61 30.44
N GLU A 350 -16.44 -9.84 31.03
CA GLU A 350 -16.74 -8.60 31.72
C GLU A 350 -15.55 -7.65 31.66
N LYS A 351 -15.74 -6.42 32.12
CA LYS A 351 -14.63 -5.46 32.30
C LYS A 351 -13.65 -6.00 33.34
N ASP A 352 -12.36 -5.91 33.04
CA ASP A 352 -11.32 -6.35 33.96
C ASP A 352 -11.25 -5.38 35.16
N PRO A 353 -11.44 -5.85 36.41
CA PRO A 353 -11.35 -5.00 37.59
C PRO A 353 -9.95 -4.42 37.83
N LYS A 354 -8.90 -5.00 37.21
CA LYS A 354 -7.53 -4.45 37.23
C LYS A 354 -7.36 -3.30 36.22
N GLY A 355 -8.37 -3.01 35.41
CA GLY A 355 -8.32 -2.02 34.35
C GLY A 355 -7.63 -2.56 33.10
N TYR A 356 -6.97 -1.66 32.37
CA TYR A 356 -6.43 -1.98 31.06
C TYR A 356 -5.04 -2.62 31.12
N GLU A 357 -4.82 -3.64 30.29
CA GLU A 357 -3.51 -4.17 29.95
C GLU A 357 -3.10 -3.61 28.58
N VAL A 358 -2.07 -2.75 28.57
CA VAL A 358 -1.55 -2.09 27.35
C VAL A 358 -0.06 -2.26 27.24
N GLY A 359 0.43 -2.46 26.02
CA GLY A 359 1.86 -2.57 25.71
C GLY A 359 2.33 -4.00 25.51
N ILE A 360 3.65 -4.17 25.44
CA ILE A 360 4.27 -5.47 25.17
C ILE A 360 4.30 -6.27 26.48
N HIS A 361 3.47 -7.31 26.58
CA HIS A 361 3.45 -8.21 27.73
C HIS A 361 3.82 -9.62 27.36
N LYS A 362 4.49 -10.31 28.29
CA LYS A 362 4.93 -11.70 28.11
C LYS A 362 3.84 -12.66 28.57
N VAL A 363 3.24 -13.37 27.62
CA VAL A 363 2.32 -14.48 27.88
C VAL A 363 3.11 -15.72 28.28
N ALA A 364 2.87 -16.22 29.49
CA ALA A 364 3.31 -17.54 29.89
C ALA A 364 2.44 -18.59 29.18
N LEU A 365 2.96 -19.13 28.06
CA LEU A 365 2.26 -20.11 27.26
C LEU A 365 1.97 -21.39 28.05
N ASN A 366 0.77 -21.93 27.87
CA ASN A 366 0.42 -23.24 28.36
C ASN A 366 1.36 -24.31 27.76
N PRO A 367 1.98 -25.19 28.57
CA PRO A 367 2.90 -26.20 28.07
C PRO A 367 2.32 -27.10 26.97
N LYS A 368 1.02 -27.42 27.04
CA LYS A 368 0.33 -28.23 26.01
C LYS A 368 0.22 -27.48 24.67
N VAL A 369 -0.11 -26.18 24.73
CA VAL A 369 -0.18 -25.31 23.55
C VAL A 369 1.21 -25.16 22.93
N ARG A 370 2.22 -24.93 23.76
CA ARG A 370 3.61 -24.85 23.29
C ARG A 370 4.04 -26.15 22.61
N ALA A 371 3.75 -27.30 23.20
CA ALA A 371 4.08 -28.60 22.62
C ALA A 371 3.43 -28.79 21.24
N HIS A 372 2.19 -28.35 21.06
CA HIS A 372 1.47 -28.40 19.78
C HIS A 372 2.23 -27.63 18.69
N PHE A 373 2.70 -26.42 19.00
CA PHE A 373 3.37 -25.53 18.03
C PHE A 373 4.91 -25.59 18.09
N ASN A 374 5.52 -26.52 18.84
CA ASN A 374 6.97 -26.52 19.05
C ASN A 374 7.80 -26.66 17.76
N HIS A 375 7.20 -27.24 16.72
CA HIS A 375 7.83 -27.47 15.42
C HIS A 375 7.99 -26.19 14.57
N ILE A 376 7.25 -25.12 14.88
CA ILE A 376 7.32 -23.82 14.19
C ILE A 376 7.92 -22.70 15.06
N LEU A 377 7.96 -22.87 16.38
CA LEU A 377 8.42 -21.84 17.30
C LEU A 377 9.94 -21.80 17.36
N SER A 378 10.50 -20.61 17.21
CA SER A 378 11.94 -20.37 17.35
C SER A 378 12.35 -19.89 18.75
N LEU A 379 11.37 -19.71 19.64
CA LEU A 379 11.56 -19.24 21.01
C LEU A 379 12.10 -20.35 21.93
N PRO A 380 13.10 -20.07 22.80
CA PRO A 380 13.54 -20.99 23.86
C PRO A 380 12.40 -21.36 24.84
N GLU A 381 12.40 -22.58 25.40
CA GLU A 381 11.31 -23.09 26.27
C GLU A 381 10.93 -22.20 27.46
N ARG A 382 11.92 -21.49 28.00
CA ARG A 382 11.76 -20.55 29.13
C ARG A 382 11.18 -19.20 28.73
N ASP A 383 11.18 -18.90 27.43
CA ASP A 383 10.72 -17.63 26.89
C ASP A 383 9.23 -17.77 26.56
N GLY A 384 8.41 -16.93 27.20
CA GLY A 384 6.99 -16.77 26.87
C GLY A 384 6.83 -15.96 25.58
N LEU A 385 5.60 -15.81 25.11
CA LEU A 385 5.28 -15.06 23.89
C LEU A 385 5.04 -13.59 24.24
N ARG A 386 5.90 -12.67 23.80
CA ARG A 386 5.69 -11.23 24.00
C ARG A 386 4.91 -10.66 22.84
N ILE A 387 3.74 -10.08 23.10
CA ILE A 387 2.94 -9.41 22.07
C ILE A 387 2.32 -8.14 22.64
N GLN A 388 1.89 -7.23 21.77
CA GLN A 388 1.20 -6.02 22.17
C GLN A 388 -0.20 -6.35 22.70
N PHE A 389 -0.61 -5.68 23.77
CA PHE A 389 -1.97 -5.75 24.31
C PHE A 389 -2.62 -4.37 24.29
N ALA A 390 -3.93 -4.36 24.14
CA ALA A 390 -4.78 -3.18 24.29
C ALA A 390 -6.21 -3.59 24.64
N HIS A 391 -6.42 -4.07 25.87
CA HIS A 391 -7.76 -4.49 26.32
C HIS A 391 -8.06 -4.06 27.75
N GLY A 392 -9.34 -3.86 28.04
CA GLY A 392 -9.88 -3.58 29.38
C GLY A 392 -10.96 -4.57 29.80
N ASP A 393 -11.16 -5.63 29.03
CA ASP A 393 -12.06 -6.74 29.33
C ASP A 393 -11.26 -8.01 29.55
N HIS A 394 -11.82 -8.96 30.28
CA HIS A 394 -11.23 -10.28 30.45
C HIS A 394 -12.22 -11.40 30.21
N VAL A 395 -11.72 -12.53 29.71
CA VAL A 395 -12.45 -13.79 29.70
C VAL A 395 -12.12 -14.54 30.98
N ARG A 396 -13.15 -14.80 31.79
CA ARG A 396 -13.03 -15.55 33.03
C ARG A 396 -13.50 -16.98 32.85
N PHE A 397 -12.77 -17.88 33.51
CA PHE A 397 -13.08 -19.29 33.57
C PHE A 397 -12.99 -19.75 35.04
N GLU A 398 -14.12 -20.06 35.66
CA GLU A 398 -14.18 -20.45 37.08
C GLU A 398 -14.28 -21.96 37.30
N ALA A 399 -14.58 -22.72 36.24
CA ALA A 399 -14.73 -24.17 36.28
C ALA A 399 -13.44 -24.89 35.83
N ALA A 400 -13.49 -26.22 35.73
CA ALA A 400 -12.47 -26.98 35.00
C ALA A 400 -12.71 -26.85 33.49
N TRP A 401 -11.65 -26.66 32.70
CA TRP A 401 -11.74 -26.63 31.24
C TRP A 401 -12.34 -27.95 30.72
N PRO A 402 -13.25 -27.91 29.73
CA PRO A 402 -13.67 -29.13 29.04
C PRO A 402 -12.45 -29.84 28.43
N GLU A 403 -12.49 -31.16 28.32
CA GLU A 403 -11.30 -32.00 28.04
C GLU A 403 -10.47 -31.57 26.82
N SER A 404 -11.12 -31.11 25.75
CA SER A 404 -10.47 -30.68 24.50
C SER A 404 -10.06 -29.21 24.46
N TRP A 405 -10.33 -28.45 25.52
CA TRP A 405 -10.10 -27.00 25.58
C TRP A 405 -9.00 -26.65 26.56
N MET A 406 -8.26 -25.59 26.25
CA MET A 406 -7.25 -25.05 27.14
C MET A 406 -7.08 -23.55 26.94
N SER A 407 -6.60 -22.85 27.98
CA SER A 407 -6.07 -21.50 27.83
C SER A 407 -4.76 -21.52 27.04
N ILE A 408 -4.57 -20.52 26.18
CA ILE A 408 -3.29 -20.23 25.50
C ILE A 408 -2.19 -19.93 26.52
N GLY A 409 -2.55 -19.22 27.59
CA GLY A 409 -1.59 -18.75 28.58
C GLY A 409 -2.16 -17.63 29.43
N SER A 410 -1.29 -17.05 30.24
CA SER A 410 -1.63 -15.97 31.16
C SER A 410 -0.54 -14.91 31.22
N THR A 411 -0.90 -13.71 31.66
CA THR A 411 0.01 -12.67 32.15
C THR A 411 -0.28 -12.45 33.65
N PRO A 412 0.55 -11.66 34.36
CA PRO A 412 0.21 -11.23 35.72
C PRO A 412 -1.12 -10.44 35.81
N HIS A 413 -1.54 -9.81 34.71
CA HIS A 413 -2.78 -9.05 34.62
C HIS A 413 -3.98 -9.97 34.35
N CYS A 414 -3.97 -10.72 33.24
CA CYS A 414 -5.10 -11.56 32.83
C CYS A 414 -4.76 -13.06 32.80
N ALA A 415 -5.65 -13.86 33.39
CA ALA A 415 -5.47 -15.31 33.55
C ALA A 415 -5.72 -16.12 32.26
N VAL A 416 -6.46 -15.55 31.31
CA VAL A 416 -6.82 -16.21 30.04
C VAL A 416 -6.51 -15.25 28.90
N GLN A 417 -5.33 -15.42 28.29
CA GLN A 417 -4.86 -14.58 27.18
C GLN A 417 -5.25 -15.13 25.80
N GLY A 418 -6.21 -16.05 25.78
CA GLY A 418 -6.59 -16.84 24.62
C GLY A 418 -7.12 -18.20 25.03
N ILE A 419 -7.94 -18.79 24.17
CA ILE A 419 -8.41 -20.18 24.26
C ILE A 419 -8.01 -20.96 23.01
N PHE A 420 -7.80 -22.26 23.20
CA PHE A 420 -7.39 -23.18 22.16
C PHE A 420 -8.16 -24.49 22.26
N GLN A 421 -8.71 -24.90 21.13
CA GLN A 421 -9.20 -26.24 20.85
C GLN A 421 -8.47 -26.72 19.60
N PRO A 422 -7.56 -27.72 19.72
CA PRO A 422 -6.76 -28.20 18.60
C PRO A 422 -7.58 -28.47 17.34
N GLY A 423 -7.12 -27.97 16.19
CA GLY A 423 -7.74 -28.13 14.88
C GLY A 423 -9.05 -27.37 14.65
N ARG A 424 -9.64 -26.73 15.67
CA ARG A 424 -10.98 -26.11 15.58
C ARG A 424 -10.99 -24.63 15.93
N VAL A 425 -10.41 -24.23 17.06
CA VAL A 425 -10.53 -22.87 17.60
C VAL A 425 -9.19 -22.39 18.16
N LEU A 426 -8.79 -21.18 17.79
CA LEU A 426 -7.63 -20.50 18.36
C LEU A 426 -8.00 -19.05 18.63
N THR A 427 -7.67 -18.50 19.78
CA THR A 427 -7.88 -17.07 20.03
C THR A 427 -6.71 -16.46 20.79
N PHE A 428 -6.47 -15.17 20.58
CA PHE A 428 -5.54 -14.37 21.34
C PHE A 428 -6.24 -13.13 21.90
N GLN A 429 -5.96 -12.79 23.14
CA GLN A 429 -6.39 -11.50 23.69
C GLN A 429 -5.51 -10.35 23.18
N GLY A 430 -4.24 -10.64 22.89
CA GLY A 430 -3.27 -9.67 22.36
C GLY A 430 -3.32 -9.50 20.85
N HIS A 431 -2.59 -8.50 20.39
CA HIS A 431 -2.53 -7.98 19.03
C HIS A 431 -1.14 -8.15 18.44
N PHE A 432 -0.90 -9.26 17.73
CA PHE A 432 0.39 -9.44 17.04
C PHE A 432 0.51 -8.58 15.77
N GLU A 433 -0.60 -8.03 15.31
CA GLU A 433 -0.67 -7.11 14.19
C GLU A 433 -0.29 -5.67 14.58
N PHE A 434 -0.27 -5.35 15.88
CA PHE A 434 0.06 -4.01 16.38
C PHE A 434 1.56 -3.74 16.29
N THR A 435 1.89 -2.64 15.62
CA THR A 435 3.23 -2.04 15.69
C THR A 435 3.27 -0.97 16.77
N GLU A 436 4.47 -0.44 17.05
CA GLU A 436 4.62 0.72 17.94
C GLU A 436 3.79 1.91 17.43
N GLU A 437 3.74 2.14 16.12
CA GLU A 437 2.97 3.23 15.51
C GLU A 437 1.46 3.04 15.69
N ILE A 438 0.94 1.83 15.41
CA ILE A 438 -0.48 1.53 15.59
C ILE A 438 -0.87 1.68 17.06
N SER A 439 -0.03 1.16 17.96
CA SER A 439 -0.26 1.23 19.40
C SER A 439 -0.19 2.67 19.90
N THR A 440 0.72 3.49 19.37
CA THR A 440 0.83 4.92 19.68
C THR A 440 -0.46 5.66 19.34
N GLU A 441 -0.99 5.48 18.13
CA GLU A 441 -2.22 6.17 17.72
C GLU A 441 -3.45 5.63 18.46
N THR A 442 -3.47 4.33 18.76
CA THR A 442 -4.51 3.71 19.62
C THR A 442 -4.51 4.35 21.00
N ILE A 443 -3.35 4.46 21.65
CA ILE A 443 -3.22 5.11 22.97
C ILE A 443 -3.64 6.57 22.89
N LYS A 444 -3.16 7.35 21.93
CA LYS A 444 -3.57 8.76 21.79
C LYS A 444 -5.08 8.94 21.63
N TYR A 445 -5.74 8.00 20.95
CA TYR A 445 -7.18 8.06 20.74
C TYR A 445 -7.99 7.60 21.96
N PHE A 446 -7.56 6.56 22.67
CA PHE A 446 -8.31 5.97 23.78
C PHE A 446 -7.94 6.53 25.16
N TYR A 447 -6.68 6.90 25.37
CA TYR A 447 -6.14 7.31 26.66
C TYR A 447 -6.16 8.84 26.76
N THR A 448 -7.37 9.40 26.78
CA THR A 448 -7.60 10.83 26.91
C THR A 448 -8.20 11.18 28.28
N PRO A 449 -8.01 12.41 28.78
CA PRO A 449 -8.66 12.88 30.01
C PRO A 449 -10.18 12.74 29.99
N GLU A 450 -10.82 12.95 28.83
CA GLU A 450 -12.26 12.79 28.66
C GLU A 450 -12.74 11.34 28.83
N ARG A 451 -11.83 10.38 28.65
CA ARG A 451 -12.07 8.94 28.84
C ARG A 451 -11.54 8.42 30.18
N GLY A 452 -11.13 9.32 31.08
CA GLY A 452 -10.73 9.00 32.45
C GLY A 452 -9.26 8.62 32.62
N PHE A 453 -8.41 8.88 31.62
CA PHE A 453 -6.97 8.61 31.70
C PHE A 453 -6.18 9.90 31.98
N THR A 454 -5.25 9.83 32.93
CA THR A 454 -4.32 10.93 33.22
C THR A 454 -3.20 10.99 32.18
N SER A 455 -2.59 12.16 32.00
CA SER A 455 -1.41 12.30 31.11
C SER A 455 -0.27 11.35 31.50
N GLU A 456 -0.09 11.11 32.80
CA GLU A 456 0.90 10.16 33.34
C GLU A 456 0.59 8.72 32.91
N GLN A 457 -0.69 8.31 32.93
CA GLN A 457 -1.10 6.99 32.45
C GLN A 457 -0.91 6.85 30.94
N THR A 458 -1.18 7.91 30.16
CA THR A 458 -0.93 7.94 28.72
C THR A 458 0.55 7.82 28.40
N GLU A 459 1.42 8.58 29.10
CA GLU A 459 2.87 8.50 28.94
C GLU A 459 3.43 7.13 29.34
N ALA A 460 2.95 6.57 30.45
CA ALA A 460 3.35 5.23 30.88
C ALA A 460 2.96 4.15 29.87
N ALA A 461 1.77 4.27 29.25
CA ALA A 461 1.33 3.36 28.20
C ALA A 461 2.19 3.49 26.93
N LEU A 462 2.55 4.73 26.53
CA LEU A 462 3.43 4.99 25.39
C LEU A 462 4.84 4.44 25.58
N GLU A 463 5.33 4.32 26.82
CA GLU A 463 6.61 3.69 27.09
C GLU A 463 6.51 2.15 26.99
N GLN A 464 5.40 1.56 27.43
CA GLN A 464 5.20 0.10 27.45
C GLN A 464 5.04 -0.53 26.06
N ILE A 465 4.71 0.25 25.03
CA ILE A 465 4.59 -0.24 23.64
C ILE A 465 5.92 -0.30 22.89
N ARG A 466 7.00 0.24 23.48
CA ARG A 466 8.31 0.33 22.83
C ARG A 466 9.11 -0.96 22.97
N GLY A 467 9.80 -1.33 21.90
CA GLY A 467 10.77 -2.44 21.91
C GLY A 467 10.38 -3.59 20.99
N LYS A 468 11.08 -4.72 21.17
CA LYS A 468 10.87 -5.92 20.35
C LYS A 468 9.82 -6.82 20.98
N ASP A 469 8.80 -7.15 20.20
CA ASP A 469 7.85 -8.22 20.48
C ASP A 469 8.19 -9.50 19.67
N ASP A 470 7.34 -10.51 19.85
CA ASP A 470 7.38 -11.80 19.18
C ASP A 470 6.18 -11.95 18.23
N SER A 471 5.75 -10.85 17.59
CA SER A 471 4.61 -10.78 16.66
C SER A 471 4.73 -11.80 15.51
N GLU A 472 5.94 -12.02 14.99
CA GLU A 472 6.20 -13.02 13.95
C GLU A 472 5.91 -14.45 14.45
N GLU A 473 6.26 -14.76 15.70
CA GLU A 473 6.02 -16.08 16.31
C GLU A 473 4.53 -16.32 16.54
N ALA A 474 3.81 -15.29 16.98
CA ALA A 474 2.35 -15.34 17.09
C ALA A 474 1.68 -15.54 15.71
N ALA A 475 2.19 -14.88 14.67
CA ALA A 475 1.71 -15.06 13.30
C ALA A 475 2.05 -16.45 12.74
N LYS A 476 3.19 -17.06 13.12
CA LYS A 476 3.51 -18.48 12.82
C LYS A 476 2.50 -19.42 13.45
N ILE A 477 2.14 -19.22 14.73
CA ILE A 477 1.10 -20.03 15.39
C ILE A 477 -0.22 -19.95 14.63
N LEU A 478 -0.66 -18.75 14.27
CA LEU A 478 -1.90 -18.58 13.53
C LEU A 478 -1.84 -19.20 12.12
N HIS A 479 -0.72 -19.03 11.42
CA HIS A 479 -0.51 -19.63 10.10
C HIS A 479 -0.55 -21.16 10.18
N ALA A 480 0.17 -21.78 11.11
CA ALA A 480 0.15 -23.22 11.33
C ALA A 480 -1.26 -23.71 11.67
N PHE A 481 -1.97 -23.02 12.57
CA PHE A 481 -3.36 -23.36 12.90
C PHE A 481 -4.28 -23.40 11.68
N PHE A 482 -4.16 -22.44 10.75
CA PHE A 482 -4.97 -22.45 9.52
C PHE A 482 -4.52 -23.49 8.50
N THR A 483 -3.24 -23.87 8.50
CA THR A 483 -2.64 -24.72 7.47
C THR A 483 -2.42 -26.17 7.87
N GLU A 484 -2.48 -26.54 9.14
CA GLU A 484 -2.47 -27.94 9.59
C GLU A 484 -3.68 -28.69 8.98
N SER A 485 -3.53 -29.97 8.60
CA SER A 485 -4.68 -30.80 8.20
C SER A 485 -5.38 -31.33 9.46
N ASN A 486 -6.67 -31.63 9.38
CA ASN A 486 -7.44 -32.23 10.49
C ASN A 486 -7.07 -33.70 10.77
N ASP A 487 -5.99 -34.21 10.17
CA ASP A 487 -5.52 -35.58 10.36
C ASP A 487 -4.60 -35.64 11.59
N ILE A 488 -5.21 -35.64 12.78
CA ILE A 488 -4.59 -36.14 14.02
C ILE A 488 -5.19 -37.49 14.34
#